data_AF-A0A9D6T5N8-F1
#
_entry.id   AF-A0A9D6T5N8-F1
#
_cell.length_a   1.000
_cell.length_b   1.000
_cell.length_c   1.000
_cell.angle_alpha   90.00
_cell.angle_beta   90.00
_cell.angle_gamma   90.00
#
_symmetry.space_group_name_H-M   'P 1'
#
loop_
_entity.id
_entity.type
_entity.pdbx_description
1 polymer ?
#
loop_
_entity_poly.entity_id
_entity_poly.type
_entity_poly.pdbx_seq_one_letter_code
_entity_poly.pdbx_strand_id
1 'polypeptide(L)' 'MPQDYLAKLECTECHRLNYRTSRNKKRLSKVRLELKKHCKWCEKHTAHKETK' A
#
# COMPACT_ATOMS: atom_id res chain seq x y z
N MET A 1 -16.55 -14.84 10.74
CA MET A 1 -16.45 -13.79 9.71
C MET A 1 -14.98 -13.66 9.31
N PRO A 2 -14.61 -13.82 8.03
CA PRO A 2 -13.22 -13.93 7.64
C PRO A 2 -12.51 -12.59 7.85
N GLN A 3 -11.34 -12.63 8.49
CA GLN A 3 -10.50 -11.45 8.75
C GLN A 3 -10.31 -10.64 7.48
N ASP A 4 -10.88 -9.43 7.47
CA ASP A 4 -10.63 -8.41 6.47
C ASP A 4 -9.14 -8.08 6.51
N TYR A 5 -8.39 -8.54 5.51
CA TYR A 5 -6.97 -8.25 5.42
C TYR A 5 -6.79 -6.89 4.73
N LEU A 6 -6.68 -5.84 5.54
CA LEU A 6 -6.34 -4.50 5.06
C LEU A 6 -4.82 -4.38 4.93
N ALA A 7 -4.33 -4.35 3.69
CA ALA A 7 -2.95 -3.96 3.38
C ALA A 7 -2.84 -2.42 3.40
N LYS A 8 -1.76 -1.89 3.95
CA LYS A 8 -1.48 -0.44 3.93
C LYS A 8 -0.42 -0.15 2.88
N LEU A 9 -0.51 0.99 2.20
CA LEU A 9 0.51 1.43 1.26
C LEU A 9 1.28 2.60 1.84
N GLU A 10 2.59 2.41 1.94
CA GLU A 10 3.56 3.36 2.44
C GLU A 10 4.29 4.04 1.27
N CYS A 11 4.29 5.37 1.27
CA CYS A 11 5.06 6.21 0.36
C CYS A 11 6.57 6.07 0.63
N THR A 12 7.40 5.77 -0.37
CA THR A 12 8.86 5.62 -0.18
C THR A 12 9.61 6.89 0.18
N GLU A 13 9.06 8.06 -0.14
CA GLU A 13 9.73 9.35 0.10
C GLU A 13 9.37 9.97 1.45
N CYS A 14 8.16 9.70 1.90
CA CYS A 14 7.59 10.33 3.08
C CYS A 14 7.30 9.34 4.20
N HIS A 15 7.45 8.03 3.94
CA HIS A 15 7.14 6.91 4.84
C HIS A 15 5.73 6.98 5.45
N ARG A 16 4.82 7.73 4.82
CA ARG A 16 3.43 7.87 5.28
C ARG A 16 2.55 6.79 4.66
N LEU A 17 1.69 6.24 5.50
CA LEU A 17 0.67 5.27 5.15
C LEU A 17 -0.54 6.03 4.59
N ASN A 18 -0.61 6.14 3.26
CA ASN A 18 -1.61 6.99 2.60
C ASN A 18 -2.83 6.22 2.11
N TYR A 19 -2.68 4.92 1.85
CA TYR A 19 -3.78 4.10 1.31
C TYR A 19 -3.97 2.83 2.13
N ARG A 20 -5.23 2.40 2.24
CA ARG A 20 -5.63 1.11 2.80
C ARG A 20 -6.38 0.36 1.71
N THR A 21 -5.89 -0.82 1.35
CA THR A 21 -6.53 -1.68 0.35
C THR A 21 -6.87 -3.01 0.98
N SER A 22 -8.13 -3.40 0.93
CA SER A 22 -8.56 -4.75 1.29
C SER A 22 -8.06 -5.75 0.25
N ARG A 23 -7.21 -6.69 0.64
CA ARG A 23 -6.67 -7.74 -0.23
C ARG A 23 -6.98 -9.12 0.31
N ASN A 24 -7.15 -10.08 -0.57
CA ASN A 24 -7.36 -11.47 -0.20
C ASN A 24 -6.04 -12.14 0.24
N LYS A 25 -6.03 -12.84 1.39
CA LYS A 25 -4.85 -13.56 1.95
C LYS A 25 -4.07 -14.40 0.92
N LYS A 26 -4.75 -14.98 -0.08
CA LYS A 26 -4.13 -15.78 -1.17
C LYS A 26 -3.31 -14.96 -2.19
N ARG A 27 -3.59 -13.66 -2.37
CA ARG A 27 -2.81 -12.76 -3.25
C ARG A 27 -1.65 -12.09 -2.54
N LEU A 28 -1.73 -11.98 -1.21
CA LEU A 28 -0.75 -11.28 -0.41
C LEU A 28 0.62 -11.96 -0.38
N SER A 29 0.65 -13.28 -0.54
CA SER A 29 1.87 -14.09 -0.46
C SER A 29 2.74 -14.07 -1.72
N LYS A 30 2.27 -13.55 -2.85
CA LYS A 30 2.99 -13.71 -4.14
C LYS A 30 3.75 -12.49 -4.64
N VAL A 31 3.33 -11.26 -4.36
CA VAL A 31 3.98 -10.06 -4.91
C VAL A 31 3.79 -8.87 -3.97
N ARG A 32 4.90 -8.27 -3.49
CA ARG A 32 4.88 -6.94 -2.87
C ARG A 32 4.39 -5.95 -3.93
N LEU A 33 3.19 -5.36 -3.79
CA LEU A 33 2.76 -4.36 -4.76
C LEU A 33 3.55 -3.07 -4.55
N GLU A 34 4.22 -2.66 -5.60
CA GLU A 34 4.79 -1.33 -5.75
C GLU A 34 3.88 -0.56 -6.70
N LEU A 35 3.08 0.34 -6.15
CA LEU A 35 2.13 1.15 -6.91
C LEU A 35 2.64 2.58 -6.98
N LYS A 36 2.81 3.13 -8.19
CA LYS A 36 3.02 4.57 -8.35
C LYS A 36 1.70 5.30 -8.11
N LYS A 37 1.57 5.93 -6.94
CA LYS A 37 0.39 6.71 -6.53
C LYS A 37 0.83 8.14 -6.22
N HIS A 38 -0.11 9.06 -6.38
CA HIS A 38 0.09 10.45 -5.99
C HIS A 38 0.17 10.54 -4.46
N CYS A 39 1.27 11.05 -3.93
CA CYS A 39 1.38 11.35 -2.52
C CYS A 39 0.92 12.79 -2.26
N LYS A 40 -0.16 12.97 -1.49
CA LYS A 40 -0.68 14.29 -1.10
C LYS A 40 0.36 15.15 -0.34
N TRP A 41 1.31 14.52 0.35
CA TRP A 41 2.32 15.21 1.14
C TRP A 41 3.54 15.66 0.34
N CYS A 42 3.87 14.92 -0.71
CA CYS A 42 4.99 15.24 -1.59
C CYS A 42 4.54 15.95 -2.87
N GLU A 43 3.23 16.05 -3.08
CA GLU A 43 2.56 16.63 -4.26
C GLU A 43 3.02 16.01 -5.59
N LYS A 44 3.59 14.80 -5.54
CA LYS A 44 4.17 14.09 -6.69
C LYS A 44 3.81 12.61 -6.66
N HIS A 45 3.95 11.97 -7.81
CA HIS A 45 3.71 10.53 -7.96
C HIS A 45 4.92 9.74 -7.48
N THR A 46 4.76 9.04 -6.37
CA THR A 46 5.84 8.29 -5.72
C THR A 46 5.52 6.80 -5.72
N ALA A 47 6.56 5.98 -5.66
CA ALA A 47 6.39 4.55 -5.45
C ALA A 47 5.84 4.34 -4.03
N HIS A 48 4.69 3.69 -3.94
CA HIS A 48 4.13 3.25 -2.67
C HIS A 48 4.32 1.74 -2.56
N LYS A 49 4.91 1.31 -1.45
CA LYS A 49 5.15 -0.09 -1.11
C LYS A 49 4.05 -0.59 -0.19
N GLU A 50 3.54 -1.79 -0.40
CA GLU A 50 2.68 -2.44 0.58
C GLU A 50 3.45 -2.72 1.88
N THR A 51 2.99 -2.09 2.95
CA THR A 51 3.29 -2.46 4.34
C THR A 51 2.20 -3.41 4.82
N LYS A 52 2.64 -4.46 5.53
CA LYS A 52 1.82 -5.61 5.93
C LYS A 52 0.59 -5.21 6.75
#